data_AF-A0A3B0PGY6-F1
#
_entry.id   AF-A0A3B0PGY6-F1
#
_cell.length_a   1.000
_cell.length_b   1.000
_cell.length_c   1.000
_cell.angle_alpha   90.00
_cell.angle_beta   90.00
_cell.angle_gamma   90.00
#
_symmetry.space_group_name_H-M   'P 1'
#
loop_
_entity.id
_entity.type
_entity.pdbx_description
1 polymer ?
#
loop_
_entity_poly.entity_id
_entity_poly.type
_entity_poly.pdbx_seq_one_letter_code
_entity_poly.pdbx_strand_id
1 'polypeptide(L)'
;MKKYETIYALATAPYNSAIHVIRLSGPDAFEIINKICDKQITKEGYRIQNARIVDNDQIIDDVLLMKFVAPKSFTGEDSIEINCHGGLFVINKIMALLNKHGAHLARRGEFSKRSYINKKIDLNQATAIHDLIFAKNNLSHSASIKALSGEFSKDIKNIQQEIFRLIGLVEIAIDYPEYEDEKKELTEEFKNLTNIRQKLQRIVNKSLKLKQISEGIKIAIVGEPNAGKSSLLNALLNEQKAIVTNIPGTTRDTVEGQIVLNDELIINLIDTAGIRKSSDQIEQIGINKSFKTIDKSDLVIYLIDLNKYQNYDKTNIYKYLINKKKQFVLVGNKVDEVDPTLNTGEIQIKISAKNNDISDLIKYLEETSLAIFNDENKQDSIFQEEW
;
A
#
# COMPACT_ATOMS: atom_id res chain seq x y z
N MET A 1 -24.05 26.19 12.78
CA MET A 1 -22.92 25.24 12.72
C MET A 1 -23.35 23.96 13.42
N LYS A 2 -23.32 22.79 12.77
CA LYS A 2 -23.56 21.52 13.48
C LYS A 2 -22.48 21.39 14.56
N LYS A 3 -22.88 21.34 15.82
CA LYS A 3 -21.99 21.03 16.94
C LYS A 3 -21.50 19.59 16.69
N TYR A 4 -20.22 19.40 16.44
CA TYR A 4 -19.66 18.06 16.27
C TYR A 4 -19.78 17.31 17.60
N GLU A 5 -20.29 16.08 17.56
CA GLU A 5 -20.34 15.21 18.74
C GLU A 5 -18.92 14.76 19.12
N THR A 6 -18.68 14.52 20.41
CA THR A 6 -17.40 13.98 20.88
C THR A 6 -17.31 12.48 20.56
N ILE A 7 -16.21 12.06 19.93
CA ILE A 7 -15.99 10.67 19.50
C ILE A 7 -14.80 10.04 20.20
N TYR A 8 -14.82 8.71 20.34
CA TYR A 8 -13.69 7.93 20.80
C TYR A 8 -13.44 6.68 19.95
N ALA A 9 -12.20 6.18 19.94
CA ALA A 9 -11.87 4.84 19.44
C ALA A 9 -10.55 4.34 20.04
N LEU A 10 -10.36 3.03 20.02
CA LEU A 10 -9.05 2.41 20.23
C LEU A 10 -8.15 2.75 19.02
N ALA A 11 -7.01 3.40 19.26
CA ALA A 11 -6.04 3.80 18.24
C ALA A 11 -4.97 2.74 17.98
N THR A 12 -4.72 1.88 18.96
CA THR A 12 -3.80 0.72 18.88
C THR A 12 -4.51 -0.55 18.40
N ALA A 13 -3.76 -1.55 17.95
CA ALA A 13 -4.36 -2.81 17.50
C ALA A 13 -5.02 -3.59 18.66
N PRO A 14 -6.16 -4.28 18.45
CA PRO A 14 -6.96 -4.89 19.51
C PRO A 14 -6.43 -6.28 19.94
N TYR A 15 -5.21 -6.34 20.46
CA TYR A 15 -4.60 -7.55 21.00
C TYR A 15 -4.04 -7.28 22.39
N ASN A 16 -4.01 -8.27 23.29
CA ASN A 16 -3.39 -8.11 24.60
C ASN A 16 -1.94 -7.62 24.44
N SER A 17 -1.63 -6.51 25.08
CA SER A 17 -0.34 -5.83 24.96
C SER A 17 0.01 -5.12 26.28
N ALA A 18 1.19 -4.50 26.37
CA ALA A 18 1.56 -3.72 27.54
C ALA A 18 0.70 -2.45 27.67
N ILE A 19 0.46 -1.76 26.54
CA ILE A 19 -0.17 -0.44 26.52
C ILE A 19 -1.18 -0.36 25.36
N HIS A 20 -2.32 0.23 25.65
CA HIS A 20 -3.27 0.68 24.63
C HIS A 20 -3.52 2.18 24.70
N VAL A 21 -3.82 2.75 23.53
CA VAL A 21 -4.19 4.15 23.40
C VAL A 21 -5.64 4.25 22.94
N ILE A 22 -6.50 4.84 23.77
CA ILE A 22 -7.86 5.24 23.38
C ILE A 22 -7.83 6.73 23.09
N ARG A 23 -8.24 7.12 21.89
CA ARG A 23 -8.30 8.52 21.47
C ARG A 23 -9.72 9.04 21.61
N LEU A 24 -9.88 10.19 22.25
CA LEU A 24 -11.12 10.96 22.42
C LEU A 24 -10.96 12.32 21.72
N SER A 25 -11.92 12.76 20.90
CA SER A 25 -11.87 14.05 20.17
C SER A 25 -13.25 14.68 20.06
N GLY A 26 -13.34 15.98 20.33
CA GLY A 26 -14.56 16.76 20.19
C GLY A 26 -14.69 17.85 21.25
N PRO A 27 -15.75 18.66 21.18
CA PRO A 27 -15.93 19.83 22.04
C PRO A 27 -16.03 19.48 23.54
N ASP A 28 -16.53 18.29 23.87
CA ASP A 28 -16.77 17.88 25.25
C ASP A 28 -15.68 16.92 25.77
N ALA A 29 -14.58 16.73 25.03
CA ALA A 29 -13.53 15.76 25.38
C ALA A 29 -12.97 15.97 26.81
N PHE A 30 -12.72 17.21 27.19
CA PHE A 30 -12.26 17.54 28.55
C PHE A 30 -13.37 17.41 29.60
N GLU A 31 -14.63 17.67 29.25
CA GLU A 31 -15.74 17.48 30.19
C GLU A 31 -15.94 15.98 30.50
N ILE A 32 -15.93 15.15 29.46
CA ILE A 32 -16.14 13.71 29.55
C ILE A 32 -15.01 13.04 30.34
N ILE A 33 -13.74 13.37 30.06
CA ILE A 33 -12.63 12.76 30.80
C ILE A 33 -12.69 13.11 32.30
N ASN A 34 -13.08 14.34 32.64
CA ASN A 34 -13.15 14.81 34.02
C ASN A 34 -14.26 14.09 34.81
N LYS A 35 -15.26 13.51 34.14
CA LYS A 35 -16.32 12.71 34.77
C LYS A 35 -15.87 11.30 35.16
N ILE A 36 -14.79 10.80 34.57
CA ILE A 36 -14.33 9.42 34.75
C ILE A 36 -12.94 9.31 35.38
N CYS A 37 -12.32 10.43 35.74
CA CYS A 37 -11.00 10.47 36.37
C CYS A 37 -11.06 10.86 37.85
N ASP A 38 -10.14 10.32 38.65
CA ASP A 38 -10.00 10.64 40.08
C ASP A 38 -9.45 12.04 40.37
N LYS A 39 -8.99 12.75 39.33
CA LYS A 39 -8.37 14.08 39.41
C LYS A 39 -8.90 14.97 38.30
N GLN A 40 -8.90 16.28 38.58
CA GLN A 40 -9.23 17.26 37.57
C GLN A 40 -8.17 17.30 36.45
N ILE A 41 -8.60 17.08 35.22
CA ILE A 41 -7.78 17.12 34.02
C ILE A 41 -7.86 18.53 33.44
N THR A 42 -6.75 19.27 33.56
CA THR A 42 -6.66 20.66 33.10
C THR A 42 -6.53 20.73 31.57
N LYS A 43 -7.11 21.77 30.98
CA LYS A 43 -7.08 22.06 29.54
C LYS A 43 -5.75 22.69 29.12
N GLU A 44 -4.66 21.98 29.39
CA GLU A 44 -3.30 22.36 29.02
C GLU A 44 -2.78 21.38 27.96
N GLY A 45 -2.59 21.85 26.73
CA GLY A 45 -2.13 21.02 25.62
C GLY A 45 -0.67 20.61 25.74
N TYR A 46 -0.30 19.50 25.10
CA TYR A 46 1.06 18.92 25.04
C TYR A 46 1.68 18.64 26.42
N ARG A 47 0.84 18.39 27.42
CA ARG A 47 1.26 17.92 28.74
C ARG A 47 0.64 16.57 29.05
N ILE A 48 1.46 15.70 29.64
CA ILE A 48 1.04 14.41 30.16
C ILE A 48 0.57 14.61 31.60
N GLN A 49 -0.54 13.97 31.96
CA GLN A 49 -1.05 13.96 33.33
C GLN A 49 -1.42 12.54 33.72
N ASN A 50 -0.96 12.07 34.88
CA ASN A 50 -1.40 10.79 35.42
C ASN A 50 -2.75 10.92 36.13
N ALA A 51 -3.61 9.92 35.97
CA ALA A 51 -4.90 9.84 36.63
C ALA A 51 -5.31 8.37 36.78
N ARG A 52 -6.30 8.11 37.62
CA ARG A 52 -7.01 6.83 37.65
C ARG A 52 -8.34 7.00 36.96
N ILE A 53 -8.71 6.03 36.13
CA ILE A 53 -10.08 5.92 35.62
C ILE A 53 -10.92 5.19 36.67
N VAL A 54 -12.07 5.76 37.00
CA VAL A 54 -12.95 5.29 38.09
C VAL A 54 -14.39 5.18 37.60
N ASP A 55 -15.10 4.13 38.02
CA ASP A 55 -16.54 3.97 37.86
C ASP A 55 -17.17 3.61 39.21
N ASN A 56 -18.04 4.48 39.74
CA ASN A 56 -18.71 4.30 41.05
C ASN A 56 -17.75 3.85 42.17
N ASP A 57 -16.67 4.63 42.37
CA ASP A 57 -15.60 4.39 43.35
C ASP A 57 -14.71 3.16 43.09
N GLN A 58 -14.98 2.37 42.05
CA GLN A 58 -14.08 1.29 41.62
C GLN A 58 -13.03 1.82 40.63
N ILE A 59 -11.76 1.67 40.99
CA ILE A 59 -10.65 1.94 40.08
C ILE A 59 -10.67 0.90 38.95
N ILE A 60 -10.70 1.39 37.72
CA ILE A 60 -10.62 0.57 36.51
C ILE A 60 -9.16 0.40 36.09
N ASP A 61 -8.40 1.51 36.04
CA ASP A 61 -7.00 1.51 35.65
C ASP A 61 -6.25 2.78 36.09
N ASP A 62 -4.93 2.66 36.22
CA ASP A 62 -3.97 3.78 36.30
C ASP A 62 -3.53 4.17 34.89
N VAL A 63 -3.75 5.42 34.48
CA VAL A 63 -3.55 5.88 33.09
C VAL A 63 -2.67 7.12 32.99
N LEU A 64 -2.07 7.29 31.81
CA LEU A 64 -1.43 8.54 31.39
C LEU A 64 -2.29 9.22 30.32
N LEU A 65 -2.67 10.46 30.57
CA LEU A 65 -3.48 11.26 29.66
C LEU A 65 -2.60 12.24 28.90
N MET A 66 -2.52 12.11 27.59
CA MET A 66 -1.89 13.08 26.71
C MET A 66 -2.95 14.01 26.13
N LYS A 67 -2.78 15.31 26.37
CA LYS A 67 -3.83 16.32 26.17
C LYS A 67 -3.50 17.20 24.97
N PHE A 68 -4.48 17.45 24.12
CA PHE A 68 -4.39 18.35 22.98
C PHE A 68 -5.54 19.34 23.02
N VAL A 69 -5.22 20.64 22.91
CA VAL A 69 -6.21 21.70 22.99
C VAL A 69 -6.40 22.29 21.60
N ALA A 70 -7.66 22.47 21.18
CA ALA A 70 -7.98 23.05 19.89
C ALA A 70 -7.27 24.41 19.69
N PRO A 71 -6.75 24.73 18.49
CA PRO A 71 -6.75 23.92 17.25
C PRO A 71 -5.50 23.03 17.09
N LYS A 72 -4.72 22.85 18.16
CA LYS A 72 -3.42 22.17 18.16
C LYS A 72 -3.55 20.68 18.48
N SER A 73 -4.33 19.98 17.67
CA SER A 73 -4.52 18.53 17.71
C SER A 73 -4.55 17.96 16.28
N PHE A 74 -4.56 16.64 16.16
CA PHE A 74 -4.70 15.96 14.88
C PHE A 74 -6.00 16.34 14.17
N THR A 75 -7.14 16.29 14.88
CA THR A 75 -8.45 16.64 14.31
C THR A 75 -8.67 18.15 14.21
N GLY A 76 -7.88 18.97 14.92
CA GLY A 76 -8.15 20.39 15.09
C GLY A 76 -9.14 20.71 16.23
N GLU A 77 -9.66 19.68 16.91
CA GLU A 77 -10.57 19.80 18.06
C GLU A 77 -9.82 19.62 19.38
N ASP A 78 -10.50 19.78 20.51
CA ASP A 78 -9.97 19.28 21.78
C ASP A 78 -9.87 17.76 21.70
N SER A 79 -8.76 17.20 22.18
CA SER A 79 -8.52 15.75 22.12
C SER A 79 -7.69 15.26 23.29
N ILE A 80 -7.94 14.02 23.69
CA ILE A 80 -7.22 13.35 24.77
C ILE A 80 -6.88 11.94 24.32
N GLU A 81 -5.64 11.53 24.53
CA GLU A 81 -5.19 10.17 24.35
C GLU A 81 -4.98 9.52 25.72
N ILE A 82 -5.77 8.48 25.99
CA ILE A 82 -5.76 7.71 27.23
C ILE A 82 -4.84 6.52 27.01
N ASN A 83 -3.66 6.57 27.64
CA ASN A 83 -2.69 5.48 27.65
C ASN A 83 -2.97 4.61 28.88
N CYS A 84 -3.46 3.39 28.65
CA CYS A 84 -3.92 2.44 29.67
C CYS A 84 -3.21 1.10 29.51
N HIS A 85 -3.31 0.22 30.51
CA HIS A 85 -2.78 -1.13 30.41
C HIS A 85 -3.49 -1.90 29.29
N GLY A 86 -2.71 -2.69 28.54
CA GLY A 86 -3.16 -3.26 27.28
C GLY A 86 -4.06 -4.51 27.38
N GLY A 87 -4.86 -4.64 28.44
CA GLY A 87 -5.81 -5.74 28.59
C GLY A 87 -7.15 -5.43 27.91
N LEU A 88 -7.64 -6.34 27.05
CA LEU A 88 -8.90 -6.13 26.30
C LEU A 88 -10.12 -5.82 27.21
N PHE A 89 -10.17 -6.42 28.40
CA PHE A 89 -11.21 -6.14 29.39
C PHE A 89 -11.19 -4.69 29.88
N VAL A 90 -10.00 -4.16 30.17
CA VAL A 90 -9.79 -2.78 30.66
C VAL A 90 -10.23 -1.78 29.58
N ILE A 91 -9.80 -1.98 28.33
CA ILE A 91 -10.19 -1.13 27.19
C ILE A 91 -11.71 -1.08 27.06
N ASN A 92 -12.39 -2.23 27.07
CA ASN A 92 -13.83 -2.31 26.88
C ASN A 92 -14.58 -1.58 28.01
N LYS A 93 -14.09 -1.67 29.26
CA LYS A 93 -14.63 -0.89 30.38
C LYS A 93 -14.44 0.62 30.17
N ILE A 94 -13.24 1.08 29.82
CA ILE A 94 -12.97 2.50 29.59
C ILE A 94 -13.84 3.04 28.44
N MET A 95 -13.93 2.32 27.33
CA MET A 95 -14.78 2.71 26.19
C MET A 95 -16.27 2.75 26.56
N ALA A 96 -16.75 1.81 27.36
CA ALA A 96 -18.13 1.83 27.86
C ALA A 96 -18.39 3.05 28.74
N LEU A 97 -17.43 3.48 29.56
CA LEU A 97 -17.53 4.70 30.37
C LEU A 97 -17.57 5.95 29.50
N LEU A 98 -16.70 6.06 28.50
CA LEU A 98 -16.74 7.17 27.55
C LEU A 98 -18.12 7.25 26.86
N ASN A 99 -18.67 6.10 26.46
CA ASN A 99 -20.01 6.03 25.87
C ASN A 99 -21.11 6.46 26.83
N LYS A 100 -21.07 5.97 28.08
CA LYS A 100 -22.01 6.32 29.15
C LYS A 100 -22.03 7.83 29.44
N HIS A 101 -20.88 8.51 29.31
CA HIS A 101 -20.74 9.94 29.58
C HIS A 101 -20.89 10.85 28.36
N GLY A 102 -21.35 10.32 27.21
CA GLY A 102 -21.77 11.12 26.06
C GLY A 102 -20.80 11.18 24.89
N ALA A 103 -19.71 10.41 24.91
CA ALA A 103 -18.88 10.23 23.72
C ALA A 103 -19.43 9.10 22.84
N HIS A 104 -19.21 9.13 21.54
CA HIS A 104 -19.68 8.09 20.62
C HIS A 104 -18.52 7.34 19.97
N LEU A 105 -18.71 6.06 19.66
CA LEU A 105 -17.72 5.30 18.93
C LEU A 105 -17.51 5.91 17.53
N ALA A 106 -16.25 6.24 17.21
CA ALA A 106 -15.90 6.83 15.93
C ALA A 106 -16.15 5.87 14.77
N ARG A 107 -16.61 6.40 13.64
CA ARG A 107 -16.71 5.65 12.38
C ARG A 107 -15.32 5.45 11.77
N ARG A 108 -15.19 4.49 10.84
CA ARG A 108 -13.95 4.24 10.11
C ARG A 108 -13.47 5.53 9.41
N GLY A 109 -12.24 5.95 9.73
CA GLY A 109 -11.62 7.16 9.17
C GLY A 109 -12.18 8.49 9.71
N GLU A 110 -13.04 8.49 10.74
CA GLU A 110 -13.69 9.71 11.20
C GLU A 110 -12.72 10.75 11.75
N PHE A 111 -11.67 10.35 12.48
CA PHE A 111 -10.63 11.27 12.95
C PHE A 111 -9.93 11.99 11.79
N SER A 112 -9.49 11.26 10.77
CA SER A 112 -8.84 11.85 9.58
C SER A 112 -9.83 12.73 8.79
N LYS A 113 -11.10 12.31 8.69
CA LYS A 113 -12.17 13.12 8.07
C LYS A 113 -12.35 14.46 8.80
N ARG A 114 -12.36 14.48 10.14
CA ARG A 114 -12.47 15.72 10.92
C ARG A 114 -11.25 16.61 10.73
N SER A 115 -10.05 16.01 10.69
CA SER A 115 -8.81 16.73 10.35
C SER A 115 -8.91 17.45 9.00
N TYR A 116 -9.42 16.76 7.98
CA TYR A 116 -9.67 17.34 6.65
C TYR A 116 -10.69 18.48 6.68
N ILE A 117 -11.84 18.27 7.33
CA ILE A 117 -12.90 19.29 7.44
C ILE A 117 -12.40 20.55 8.17
N ASN A 118 -11.59 20.36 9.21
CA ASN A 118 -10.97 21.43 9.98
C ASN A 118 -9.73 22.03 9.29
N LYS A 119 -9.48 21.66 8.02
CA LYS A 119 -8.38 22.18 7.18
C LYS A 119 -6.99 21.97 7.78
N LYS A 120 -6.83 20.96 8.64
CA LYS A 120 -5.53 20.56 9.21
C LYS A 120 -4.71 19.79 8.19
N ILE A 121 -5.39 19.03 7.34
CA ILE A 121 -4.82 18.26 6.24
C ILE A 121 -5.72 18.40 5.00
N ASP A 122 -5.18 18.11 3.82
CA ASP A 122 -5.96 17.91 2.61
C ASP A 122 -6.32 16.43 2.36
N LEU A 123 -7.03 16.15 1.26
CA LEU A 123 -7.50 14.81 0.95
C LEU A 123 -6.34 13.85 0.58
N ASN A 124 -5.28 14.36 -0.05
CA ASN A 124 -4.11 13.55 -0.39
C ASN A 124 -3.36 13.15 0.88
N GLN A 125 -3.17 14.09 1.79
CA GLN A 125 -2.57 13.83 3.11
C GLN A 125 -3.42 12.85 3.93
N ALA A 126 -4.75 12.97 3.92
CA ALA A 126 -5.64 12.03 4.59
C ALA A 126 -5.51 10.60 4.05
N THR A 127 -5.33 10.45 2.73
CA THR A 127 -5.10 9.16 2.06
C THR A 127 -3.70 8.64 2.40
N ALA A 128 -2.68 9.50 2.39
CA ALA A 128 -1.31 9.15 2.70
C ALA A 128 -1.12 8.59 4.12
N ILE A 129 -1.94 9.00 5.10
CA ILE A 129 -1.94 8.39 6.43
C ILE A 129 -2.28 6.90 6.35
N HIS A 130 -3.27 6.53 5.54
CA HIS A 130 -3.64 5.13 5.33
C HIS A 130 -2.50 4.38 4.65
N ASP A 131 -1.97 4.93 3.56
CA ASP A 131 -0.89 4.31 2.78
C ASP A 131 0.37 4.12 3.63
N LEU A 132 0.69 5.06 4.53
CA LEU A 132 1.82 4.96 5.45
C LEU A 132 1.64 3.82 6.47
N ILE A 133 0.44 3.66 7.04
CA ILE A 133 0.15 2.59 8.02
C ILE A 133 0.27 1.20 7.37
N PHE A 134 -0.07 1.09 6.09
CA PHE A 134 -0.07 -0.17 5.35
C PHE A 134 1.11 -0.31 4.38
N ALA A 135 2.11 0.58 4.47
CA ALA A 135 3.29 0.54 3.61
C ALA A 135 4.04 -0.80 3.80
N LYS A 136 4.36 -1.44 2.68
CA LYS A 136 4.95 -2.79 2.66
C LYS A 136 6.42 -2.81 2.23
N ASN A 137 6.93 -1.70 1.70
CA ASN A 137 8.31 -1.54 1.26
C ASN A 137 8.79 -0.10 1.47
N ASN A 138 10.10 0.11 1.38
CA ASN A 138 10.70 1.44 1.60
C ASN A 138 10.22 2.49 0.59
N LEU A 139 9.92 2.09 -0.64
CA LEU A 139 9.44 2.99 -1.70
C LEU A 139 8.03 3.53 -1.42
N SER A 140 7.07 2.65 -1.08
CA SER A 140 5.71 3.03 -0.70
C SER A 140 5.69 3.86 0.58
N HIS A 141 6.54 3.52 1.56
CA HIS A 141 6.71 4.29 2.78
C HIS A 141 7.19 5.72 2.47
N SER A 142 8.27 5.85 1.70
CA SER A 142 8.85 7.16 1.33
C SER A 142 7.87 8.01 0.52
N ALA A 143 7.15 7.41 -0.42
CA ALA A 143 6.11 8.09 -1.19
C ALA A 143 4.97 8.60 -0.28
N SER A 144 4.53 7.80 0.69
CA SER A 144 3.49 8.18 1.65
C SER A 144 3.94 9.33 2.57
N ILE A 145 5.20 9.33 3.01
CA ILE A 145 5.77 10.45 3.79
C ILE A 145 5.78 11.76 2.99
N LYS A 146 6.20 11.72 1.72
CA LYS A 146 6.18 12.92 0.83
C LYS A 146 4.76 13.40 0.55
N ALA A 147 3.80 12.50 0.38
CA ALA A 147 2.39 12.90 0.24
C ALA A 147 1.86 13.52 1.55
N LEU A 148 2.25 12.98 2.71
CA LEU A 148 1.86 13.48 4.02
C LEU A 148 2.44 14.87 4.33
N SER A 149 3.66 15.17 3.84
CA SER A 149 4.29 16.51 4.01
C SER A 149 3.52 17.62 3.29
N GLY A 150 2.65 17.26 2.33
CA GLY A 150 1.85 18.20 1.53
C GLY A 150 2.58 18.75 0.31
N GLU A 151 3.79 18.26 0.01
CA GLU A 151 4.58 18.65 -1.16
C GLU A 151 3.83 18.38 -2.47
N PHE A 152 3.28 17.18 -2.62
CA PHE A 152 2.46 16.83 -3.79
C PHE A 152 1.25 17.75 -3.97
N SER A 153 0.58 18.11 -2.88
CA SER A 153 -0.56 19.03 -2.91
C SER A 153 -0.15 20.45 -3.29
N LYS A 154 1.08 20.87 -2.97
CA LYS A 154 1.64 22.15 -3.40
C LYS A 154 1.86 22.18 -4.91
N ASP A 155 2.40 21.11 -5.49
CA ASP A 155 2.61 21.00 -6.94
C ASP A 155 1.29 21.09 -7.72
N ILE A 156 0.26 20.37 -7.26
CA ILE A 156 -1.07 20.43 -7.88
C ILE A 156 -1.69 21.83 -7.75
N LYS A 157 -1.54 22.49 -6.60
CA LYS A 157 -2.02 23.88 -6.41
C LYS A 157 -1.33 24.87 -7.34
N ASN A 158 -0.02 24.73 -7.57
CA ASN A 158 0.70 25.58 -8.50
C ASN A 158 0.15 25.42 -9.93
N ILE A 159 -0.06 24.18 -10.37
CA ILE A 159 -0.69 23.91 -11.68
C ILE A 159 -2.12 24.50 -11.74
N GLN A 160 -2.88 24.37 -10.65
CA GLN A 160 -4.22 24.94 -10.56
C GLN A 160 -4.21 26.48 -10.69
N GLN A 161 -3.23 27.15 -10.08
CA GLN A 161 -3.04 28.60 -10.22
C GLN A 161 -2.69 29.01 -11.65
N GLU A 162 -1.81 28.26 -12.33
CA GLU A 162 -1.49 28.47 -13.75
C GLU A 162 -2.77 28.37 -14.62
N ILE A 163 -3.64 27.39 -14.34
CA ILE A 163 -4.91 27.21 -15.06
C ILE A 163 -5.90 28.34 -14.74
N PHE A 164 -6.03 28.77 -13.49
CA PHE A 164 -6.95 29.87 -13.13
C PHE A 164 -6.56 31.19 -13.79
N ARG A 165 -5.26 31.48 -13.90
CA ARG A 165 -4.76 32.63 -14.65
C ARG A 165 -5.21 32.59 -16.12
N LEU A 166 -5.10 31.43 -16.77
CA LEU A 166 -5.56 31.23 -18.14
C LEU A 166 -7.07 31.42 -18.28
N ILE A 167 -7.87 30.88 -17.35
CA ILE A 167 -9.33 31.07 -17.36
C ILE A 167 -9.67 32.56 -17.27
N GLY A 168 -9.01 33.31 -16.38
CA GLY A 168 -9.23 34.75 -16.25
C GLY A 168 -8.89 35.53 -17.54
N LEU A 169 -7.81 35.18 -18.23
CA LEU A 169 -7.46 35.80 -19.53
C LEU A 169 -8.50 35.48 -20.61
N VAL A 170 -9.03 34.26 -20.64
CA VAL A 170 -10.11 33.88 -21.56
C VAL A 170 -11.39 34.65 -21.27
N GLU A 171 -11.77 34.78 -20.00
CA GLU A 171 -12.95 35.57 -19.59
C GLU A 171 -12.82 37.03 -20.05
N ILE A 172 -11.67 37.67 -19.81
CA ILE A 172 -11.40 39.05 -20.26
C ILE A 172 -11.51 39.16 -21.79
N ALA A 173 -10.91 38.23 -22.54
CA ALA A 173 -10.92 38.26 -24.00
C ALA A 173 -12.33 38.03 -24.60
N ILE A 174 -13.22 37.33 -23.88
CA ILE A 174 -14.62 37.14 -24.27
C ILE A 174 -15.46 38.38 -23.96
N ASP A 175 -15.28 38.96 -22.77
CA ASP A 175 -16.07 40.10 -22.30
C ASP A 175 -15.69 41.41 -23.01
N TYR A 176 -14.42 41.53 -23.44
CA TYR A 176 -13.85 42.75 -24.04
C TYR A 176 -13.14 42.47 -25.38
N PRO A 177 -13.87 42.01 -26.42
CA PRO A 177 -13.28 41.58 -27.69
C PRO A 177 -12.66 42.73 -28.52
N GLU A 178 -12.94 43.99 -28.21
CA GLU A 178 -12.38 45.15 -28.88
C GLU A 178 -10.92 45.46 -28.51
N TYR A 179 -10.42 44.90 -27.41
CA TYR A 179 -9.05 45.12 -26.98
C TYR A 179 -8.11 44.02 -27.53
N GLU A 180 -7.16 44.43 -28.37
CA GLU A 180 -6.26 43.50 -29.08
C GLU A 180 -5.08 43.02 -28.24
N ASP A 181 -4.69 43.75 -27.20
CA ASP A 181 -3.48 43.43 -26.42
C ASP A 181 -3.69 42.23 -25.49
N GLU A 182 -4.90 42.07 -24.96
CA GLU A 182 -5.35 40.95 -24.13
C GLU A 182 -5.42 39.65 -24.95
N LYS A 183 -5.79 39.75 -26.24
CA LYS A 183 -5.74 38.61 -27.16
C LYS A 183 -4.31 38.17 -27.46
N LYS A 184 -3.36 39.11 -27.53
CA LYS A 184 -1.93 38.79 -27.68
C LYS A 184 -1.40 38.11 -26.42
N GLU A 185 -1.69 38.65 -25.24
CA GLU A 185 -1.31 38.04 -23.94
C GLU A 185 -1.88 36.63 -23.81
N LEU A 186 -3.15 36.43 -24.15
CA LEU A 186 -3.79 35.13 -24.17
C LEU A 186 -3.08 34.15 -25.12
N THR A 187 -2.73 34.58 -26.33
CA THR A 187 -2.02 33.75 -27.32
C THR A 187 -0.62 33.35 -26.86
N GLU A 188 0.08 34.23 -26.16
CA GLU A 188 1.38 33.91 -25.54
C GLU A 188 1.21 32.90 -24.40
N GLU A 189 0.22 33.11 -23.54
CA GLU A 189 -0.03 32.21 -22.40
C GLU A 189 -0.54 30.83 -22.84
N PHE A 190 -1.23 30.74 -23.98
CA PHE A 190 -1.61 29.45 -24.57
C PHE A 190 -0.40 28.56 -24.87
N LYS A 191 0.80 29.12 -25.08
CA LYS A 191 2.04 28.32 -25.22
C LYS A 191 2.38 27.58 -23.91
N ASN A 192 2.03 28.15 -22.75
CA ASN A 192 2.24 27.55 -21.43
C ASN A 192 1.33 26.32 -21.18
N LEU A 193 0.21 26.16 -21.91
CA LEU A 193 -0.61 24.94 -21.82
C LEU A 193 0.18 23.68 -22.17
N THR A 194 1.12 23.78 -23.11
CA THR A 194 1.98 22.64 -23.48
C THR A 194 2.84 22.21 -22.28
N ASN A 195 3.37 23.17 -21.54
CA ASN A 195 4.16 22.93 -20.33
C ASN A 195 3.29 22.33 -19.20
N ILE A 196 2.09 22.89 -18.96
CA ILE A 196 1.13 22.35 -17.99
C ILE A 196 0.78 20.90 -18.32
N ARG A 197 0.50 20.60 -19.59
CA ARG A 197 0.21 19.24 -20.06
C ARG A 197 1.38 18.29 -19.80
N GLN A 198 2.61 18.72 -20.07
CA GLN A 198 3.81 17.93 -19.82
C GLN A 198 4.03 17.67 -18.33
N LYS A 199 3.85 18.68 -17.46
CA LYS A 199 3.91 18.52 -15.99
C LYS A 199 2.89 17.48 -15.51
N LEU A 200 1.64 17.58 -15.96
CA LEU A 200 0.58 16.62 -15.60
C LEU A 200 0.88 15.21 -16.11
N GLN A 201 1.39 15.07 -17.35
CA GLN A 201 1.75 13.77 -17.90
C GLN A 201 2.86 13.11 -17.09
N ARG A 202 3.87 13.88 -16.65
CA ARG A 202 4.93 13.38 -15.75
C ARG A 202 4.36 12.87 -14.43
N ILE A 203 3.42 13.62 -13.82
CA ILE A 203 2.75 13.22 -12.58
C ILE A 203 1.98 11.90 -12.78
N VAL A 204 1.21 11.78 -13.87
CA VAL A 204 0.44 10.57 -14.18
C VAL A 204 1.36 9.36 -14.34
N ASN A 205 2.41 9.49 -15.17
CA ASN A 205 3.35 8.41 -15.43
C ASN A 205 4.06 7.96 -14.14
N LYS A 206 4.51 8.92 -13.30
CA LYS A 206 5.12 8.63 -12.00
C LYS A 206 4.15 7.93 -11.04
N SER A 207 2.89 8.37 -11.01
CA SER A 207 1.86 7.80 -10.12
C SER A 207 1.51 6.36 -10.51
N LEU A 208 1.41 6.06 -11.80
CA LEU A 208 1.16 4.70 -12.29
C LEU A 208 2.30 3.74 -11.90
N LYS A 209 3.56 4.19 -12.01
CA LYS A 209 4.73 3.41 -11.59
C LYS A 209 4.75 3.18 -10.07
N LEU A 210 4.54 4.23 -9.27
CA LEU A 210 4.47 4.10 -7.80
C LEU A 210 3.36 3.14 -7.35
N LYS A 211 2.22 3.16 -8.04
CA LYS A 211 1.13 2.23 -7.77
C LYS A 211 1.55 0.78 -8.01
N GLN A 212 2.24 0.49 -9.12
CA GLN A 212 2.77 -0.85 -9.41
C GLN A 212 3.78 -1.30 -8.35
N ILE A 213 4.66 -0.41 -7.91
CA ILE A 213 5.65 -0.67 -6.85
C ILE A 213 4.97 -0.95 -5.50
N SER A 214 3.92 -0.20 -5.17
CA SER A 214 3.17 -0.32 -3.91
C SER A 214 2.32 -1.60 -3.88
N GLU A 215 1.64 -1.90 -4.98
CA GLU A 215 0.81 -3.12 -5.09
C GLU A 215 1.67 -4.38 -5.22
N GLY A 216 2.88 -4.28 -5.78
CA GLY A 216 3.80 -5.36 -6.02
C GLY A 216 3.55 -6.11 -7.34
N ILE A 217 4.59 -6.69 -7.91
CA ILE A 217 4.55 -7.41 -9.19
C ILE A 217 3.85 -8.75 -9.00
N LYS A 218 2.83 -9.03 -9.82
CA LYS A 218 2.14 -10.31 -9.83
C LYS A 218 2.92 -11.32 -10.67
N ILE A 219 3.44 -12.36 -10.02
CA ILE A 219 4.18 -13.43 -10.67
C ILE A 219 3.37 -14.73 -10.64
N ALA A 220 3.13 -15.30 -11.82
CA ALA A 220 2.53 -16.63 -11.95
C ALA A 220 3.60 -17.70 -12.09
N ILE A 221 3.51 -18.78 -11.31
CA ILE A 221 4.31 -20.00 -11.55
C ILE A 221 3.43 -20.98 -12.32
N VAL A 222 3.78 -21.24 -13.57
CA VAL A 222 3.11 -22.20 -14.44
C VAL A 222 4.10 -23.27 -14.89
N GLY A 223 3.60 -24.41 -15.34
CA GLY A 223 4.46 -25.55 -15.64
C GLY A 223 3.65 -26.83 -15.76
N GLU A 224 4.24 -27.84 -16.39
CA GLU A 224 3.64 -29.15 -16.52
C GLU A 224 3.36 -29.80 -15.13
N PRO A 225 2.44 -30.78 -15.05
CA PRO A 225 2.27 -31.58 -13.84
C PRO A 225 3.61 -32.15 -13.35
N ASN A 226 3.86 -32.06 -12.04
CA ASN A 226 5.09 -32.53 -11.39
C ASN A 226 6.40 -31.79 -11.76
N ALA A 227 6.33 -30.63 -12.45
CA ALA A 227 7.49 -29.77 -12.71
C ALA A 227 8.14 -29.17 -11.44
N GLY A 228 7.51 -29.34 -10.27
CA GLY A 228 8.03 -28.86 -8.98
C GLY A 228 7.54 -27.46 -8.58
N LYS A 229 6.38 -27.02 -9.08
CA LYS A 229 5.78 -25.70 -8.78
C LYS A 229 5.62 -25.44 -7.28
N SER A 230 5.09 -26.42 -6.53
CA SER A 230 4.93 -26.30 -5.07
C SER A 230 6.27 -26.23 -4.34
N SER A 231 7.27 -26.99 -4.80
CA SER A 231 8.63 -26.93 -4.25
C SER A 231 9.25 -25.56 -4.47
N LEU A 232 9.08 -24.99 -5.68
CA LEU A 232 9.57 -23.65 -5.98
C LEU A 232 8.87 -22.56 -5.16
N LEU A 233 7.54 -22.63 -5.00
CA LEU A 233 6.82 -21.70 -4.14
C LEU A 233 7.38 -21.73 -2.71
N ASN A 234 7.55 -22.92 -2.14
CA ASN A 234 8.09 -23.06 -0.79
C ASN A 234 9.54 -22.56 -0.69
N ALA A 235 10.38 -22.85 -1.68
CA ALA A 235 11.75 -22.35 -1.72
C ALA A 235 11.78 -20.81 -1.74
N LEU A 236 10.97 -20.18 -2.61
CA LEU A 236 10.84 -18.72 -2.68
C LEU A 236 10.32 -18.10 -1.37
N LEU A 237 9.38 -18.77 -0.69
CA LEU A 237 8.87 -18.29 0.60
C LEU A 237 9.87 -18.47 1.76
N ASN A 238 10.84 -19.37 1.63
CA ASN A 238 11.84 -19.65 2.66
C ASN A 238 13.12 -18.79 2.52
N GLU A 239 13.47 -18.33 1.32
CA GLU A 239 14.70 -17.57 0.99
C GLU A 239 14.68 -16.07 1.41
N GLN A 240 14.13 -15.74 2.59
CA GLN A 240 14.10 -14.42 3.25
C GLN A 240 12.87 -13.51 3.02
N LYS A 241 12.50 -12.81 4.12
CA LYS A 241 11.43 -11.81 4.31
C LYS A 241 10.09 -12.05 3.57
N ALA A 242 9.57 -13.27 3.62
CA ALA A 242 8.14 -13.48 3.40
C ALA A 242 7.36 -12.89 4.60
N ILE A 243 6.93 -11.62 4.50
CA ILE A 243 5.86 -11.14 5.37
C ILE A 243 4.58 -11.78 4.85
N VAL A 244 4.25 -12.97 5.37
CA VAL A 244 2.97 -13.61 5.15
C VAL A 244 1.91 -12.78 5.87
N THR A 245 1.41 -11.74 5.18
CA THR A 245 0.26 -10.99 5.68
C THR A 245 -1.01 -11.77 5.38
N ASN A 246 -1.39 -12.65 6.31
CA ASN A 246 -2.79 -13.07 6.42
C ASN A 246 -3.59 -11.85 6.92
N ILE A 247 -3.94 -10.92 6.03
CA ILE A 247 -4.99 -9.93 6.33
C ILE A 247 -6.31 -10.61 5.99
N PRO A 248 -7.13 -11.01 6.98
CA PRO A 248 -8.43 -11.61 6.69
C PRO A 248 -9.30 -10.56 6.00
N GLY A 249 -9.75 -10.83 4.77
CA GLY A 249 -10.76 -10.01 4.09
C GLY A 249 -10.37 -9.30 2.78
N THR A 250 -9.21 -9.56 2.17
CA THR A 250 -8.88 -9.00 0.84
C THR A 250 -9.42 -9.87 -0.30
N THR A 251 -10.72 -9.78 -0.57
CA THR A 251 -11.39 -10.47 -1.69
C THR A 251 -11.18 -9.77 -3.04
N ARG A 252 -9.95 -9.65 -3.55
CA ARG A 252 -9.80 -9.14 -4.94
C ARG A 252 -8.88 -9.90 -5.88
N ASP A 253 -7.84 -10.57 -5.43
CA ASP A 253 -7.07 -11.53 -6.25
C ASP A 253 -6.39 -12.55 -5.32
N THR A 254 -6.40 -13.83 -5.69
CA THR A 254 -5.83 -14.93 -4.91
C THR A 254 -4.29 -14.90 -4.95
N VAL A 255 -3.70 -14.11 -4.04
CA VAL A 255 -2.26 -14.13 -3.75
C VAL A 255 -1.98 -15.35 -2.86
N GLU A 256 -1.14 -16.26 -3.33
CA GLU A 256 -0.72 -17.47 -2.59
C GLU A 256 0.46 -17.20 -1.66
N GLY A 257 1.29 -16.21 -2.01
CA GLY A 257 2.46 -15.83 -1.22
C GLY A 257 2.95 -14.43 -1.59
N GLN A 258 3.61 -13.78 -0.65
CA GLN A 258 4.25 -12.48 -0.85
C GLN A 258 5.70 -12.56 -0.39
N ILE A 259 6.62 -12.15 -1.26
CA ILE A 259 8.06 -12.05 -0.96
C ILE A 259 8.50 -10.61 -1.15
N VAL A 260 9.44 -10.15 -0.32
CA VAL A 260 10.05 -8.82 -0.44
C VAL A 260 11.52 -9.00 -0.76
N LEU A 261 11.92 -8.60 -1.97
CA LEU A 261 13.32 -8.64 -2.42
C LEU A 261 13.99 -7.27 -2.18
N ASN A 262 15.20 -7.29 -1.63
CA ASN A 262 16.03 -6.10 -1.35
C ASN A 262 15.31 -4.95 -0.59
N ASP A 263 14.34 -5.27 0.27
CA ASP A 263 13.55 -4.31 1.07
C ASP A 263 12.70 -3.29 0.27
N GLU A 264 12.65 -3.44 -1.05
CA GLU A 264 12.02 -2.49 -1.97
C GLU A 264 10.96 -3.15 -2.86
N LEU A 265 11.21 -4.38 -3.30
CA LEU A 265 10.44 -5.02 -4.36
C LEU A 265 9.48 -6.05 -3.79
N ILE A 266 8.18 -5.76 -3.90
CA ILE A 266 7.14 -6.70 -3.50
C ILE A 266 6.79 -7.58 -4.69
N ILE A 267 6.90 -8.89 -4.50
CA ILE A 267 6.45 -9.89 -5.46
C ILE A 267 5.27 -10.64 -4.84
N ASN A 268 4.15 -10.61 -5.56
CA ASN A 268 2.94 -11.35 -5.23
C ASN A 268 2.88 -12.61 -6.10
N LEU A 269 3.08 -13.76 -5.48
CA LEU A 269 2.95 -15.06 -6.12
C LEU A 269 1.45 -15.38 -6.21
N ILE A 270 0.91 -15.46 -7.43
CA ILE A 270 -0.53 -15.64 -7.67
C ILE A 270 -0.89 -17.06 -8.11
N ASP A 271 -2.10 -17.48 -7.74
CA ASP A 271 -2.71 -18.82 -7.90
C ASP A 271 -2.12 -19.66 -9.04
N THR A 272 -1.09 -20.39 -8.68
CA THR A 272 -0.35 -21.30 -9.55
C THR A 272 -1.22 -22.55 -9.74
N ALA A 273 -1.40 -22.99 -10.98
CA ALA A 273 -2.27 -24.14 -11.23
C ALA A 273 -1.77 -25.39 -10.48
N GLY A 274 -2.41 -25.73 -9.34
CA GLY A 274 -2.22 -26.99 -8.64
C GLY A 274 -1.34 -27.00 -7.37
N ILE A 275 -1.13 -25.89 -6.67
CA ILE A 275 -0.36 -25.92 -5.39
C ILE A 275 -1.16 -26.53 -4.21
N ARG A 276 -2.49 -26.59 -4.28
CA ARG A 276 -3.29 -27.37 -3.32
C ARG A 276 -3.63 -28.76 -3.87
N LYS A 277 -3.22 -29.79 -3.12
CA LYS A 277 -3.52 -31.21 -3.33
C LYS A 277 -4.96 -31.42 -3.84
N SER A 278 -5.08 -31.96 -5.05
CA SER A 278 -6.19 -32.85 -5.41
C SER A 278 -5.66 -33.89 -6.38
N SER A 279 -5.63 -35.12 -5.91
CA SER A 279 -5.04 -36.32 -6.53
C SER A 279 -5.91 -36.99 -7.58
N ASP A 280 -7.06 -36.42 -7.96
CA ASP A 280 -7.93 -37.07 -8.92
C ASP A 280 -8.54 -36.06 -9.88
N GLN A 281 -8.46 -36.41 -11.17
CA GLN A 281 -9.13 -35.82 -12.32
C GLN A 281 -9.23 -34.29 -12.29
N ILE A 282 -8.43 -33.58 -13.08
CA ILE A 282 -8.93 -32.71 -14.17
C ILE A 282 -7.72 -32.01 -14.81
N GLU A 283 -7.25 -32.51 -15.95
CA GLU A 283 -6.15 -31.92 -16.73
C GLU A 283 -6.58 -30.62 -17.46
N GLN A 284 -7.83 -30.54 -17.95
CA GLN A 284 -8.34 -29.35 -18.67
C GLN A 284 -8.65 -28.15 -17.77
N ILE A 285 -9.19 -28.36 -16.56
CA ILE A 285 -9.37 -27.32 -15.53
C ILE A 285 -8.01 -26.77 -15.10
N GLY A 286 -6.97 -27.60 -15.00
CA GLY A 286 -5.59 -27.15 -14.71
C GLY A 286 -5.01 -26.22 -15.78
N ILE A 287 -5.25 -26.50 -17.06
CA ILE A 287 -4.80 -25.68 -18.19
C ILE A 287 -5.60 -24.37 -18.26
N ASN A 288 -6.94 -24.42 -18.18
CA ASN A 288 -7.78 -23.23 -18.20
C ASN A 288 -7.52 -22.31 -17.00
N LYS A 289 -7.17 -22.88 -15.84
CA LYS A 289 -6.74 -22.13 -14.67
C LYS A 289 -5.39 -21.47 -14.91
N SER A 290 -4.41 -22.18 -15.49
CA SER A 290 -3.12 -21.60 -15.88
C SER A 290 -3.28 -20.39 -16.81
N PHE A 291 -4.16 -20.46 -17.81
CA PHE A 291 -4.40 -19.31 -18.71
C PHE A 291 -4.98 -18.09 -17.99
N LYS A 292 -5.94 -18.30 -17.09
CA LYS A 292 -6.49 -17.21 -16.26
C LYS A 292 -5.44 -16.59 -15.35
N THR A 293 -4.55 -17.39 -14.77
CA THR A 293 -3.44 -16.89 -13.94
C THR A 293 -2.45 -16.09 -14.78
N ILE A 294 -2.06 -16.59 -15.96
CA ILE A 294 -1.17 -15.90 -16.91
C ILE A 294 -1.73 -14.54 -17.32
N ASP A 295 -3.04 -14.46 -17.59
CA ASP A 295 -3.68 -13.20 -17.98
C ASP A 295 -3.56 -12.14 -16.87
N LYS A 296 -3.63 -12.57 -15.60
CA LYS A 296 -3.55 -11.71 -14.40
C LYS A 296 -2.14 -11.38 -13.93
N SER A 297 -1.11 -12.12 -14.36
CA SER A 297 0.28 -11.85 -13.98
C SER A 297 0.95 -10.81 -14.87
N ASP A 298 1.88 -10.09 -14.26
CA ASP A 298 2.82 -9.19 -14.90
C ASP A 298 4.01 -9.97 -15.49
N LEU A 299 4.49 -11.00 -14.76
CA LEU A 299 5.56 -11.90 -15.18
C LEU A 299 5.18 -13.37 -14.93
N VAL A 300 5.60 -14.26 -15.83
CA VAL A 300 5.35 -15.70 -15.70
C VAL A 300 6.66 -16.46 -15.52
N ILE A 301 6.79 -17.23 -14.44
CA ILE A 301 7.81 -18.26 -14.30
C ILE A 301 7.26 -19.53 -14.94
N TYR A 302 7.81 -19.93 -16.08
CA TYR A 302 7.41 -21.15 -16.75
C TYR A 302 8.41 -22.27 -16.43
N LEU A 303 7.98 -23.17 -15.54
CA LEU A 303 8.78 -24.22 -14.94
C LEU A 303 8.69 -25.52 -15.74
N ILE A 304 9.85 -26.07 -16.10
CA ILE A 304 10.03 -27.31 -16.85
C ILE A 304 10.82 -28.31 -16.00
N ASP A 305 10.39 -29.57 -15.97
CA ASP A 305 11.15 -30.67 -15.38
C ASP A 305 12.28 -31.08 -16.33
N LEU A 306 13.54 -30.89 -15.93
CA LEU A 306 14.70 -31.20 -16.78
C LEU A 306 14.80 -32.69 -17.13
N ASN A 307 14.30 -33.58 -16.27
CA ASN A 307 14.26 -35.03 -16.56
C ASN A 307 13.41 -35.37 -17.79
N LYS A 308 12.46 -34.48 -18.15
CA LYS A 308 11.53 -34.68 -19.26
C LYS A 308 11.84 -33.76 -20.44
N TYR A 309 12.93 -32.99 -20.40
CA TYR A 309 13.21 -31.95 -21.38
C TYR A 309 13.35 -32.48 -22.81
N GLN A 310 13.95 -33.66 -23.01
CA GLN A 310 14.11 -34.24 -24.35
C GLN A 310 12.76 -34.56 -25.04
N ASN A 311 11.70 -34.78 -24.25
CA ASN A 311 10.35 -35.04 -24.74
C ASN A 311 9.42 -33.84 -24.56
N TYR A 312 9.99 -32.65 -24.32
CA TYR A 312 9.24 -31.44 -24.12
C TYR A 312 8.69 -30.95 -25.47
N ASP A 313 7.43 -31.28 -25.75
CA ASP A 313 6.68 -30.60 -26.80
C ASP A 313 6.34 -29.19 -26.30
N LYS A 314 6.43 -28.18 -27.18
CA LYS A 314 6.07 -26.79 -26.84
C LYS A 314 4.57 -26.75 -26.57
N THR A 315 4.21 -26.92 -25.30
CA THR A 315 2.82 -27.15 -24.88
C THR A 315 1.93 -25.95 -25.19
N ASN A 316 0.62 -26.14 -25.05
CA ASN A 316 -0.37 -25.07 -25.26
C ASN A 316 -0.07 -23.83 -24.40
N ILE A 317 0.59 -23.99 -23.25
CA ILE A 317 1.01 -22.88 -22.37
C ILE A 317 2.09 -22.02 -23.04
N TYR A 318 3.14 -22.63 -23.61
CA TYR A 318 4.18 -21.89 -24.32
C TYR A 318 3.62 -21.08 -25.48
N LYS A 319 2.77 -21.72 -26.31
CA LYS A 319 2.10 -21.06 -27.45
C LYS A 319 1.21 -19.91 -26.97
N TYR A 320 0.49 -20.11 -25.86
CA TYR A 320 -0.35 -19.07 -25.26
C TYR A 320 0.45 -17.85 -24.80
N LEU A 321 1.57 -18.07 -24.09
CA LEU A 321 2.46 -17.01 -23.62
C LEU A 321 2.97 -16.14 -24.77
N ILE A 322 3.44 -16.79 -25.85
CA ILE A 322 3.91 -16.11 -27.06
C ILE A 322 2.78 -15.34 -27.76
N ASN A 323 1.63 -15.98 -27.99
CA ASN A 323 0.49 -15.35 -28.66
C ASN A 323 -0.04 -14.12 -27.89
N LYS A 324 0.00 -14.16 -26.55
CA LYS A 324 -0.41 -13.05 -25.70
C LYS A 324 0.68 -12.00 -25.48
N LYS A 325 1.88 -12.20 -26.02
CA LYS A 325 3.06 -11.35 -25.77
C LYS A 325 3.31 -11.13 -24.27
N LYS A 326 3.07 -12.16 -23.46
CA LYS A 326 3.31 -12.09 -22.01
C LYS A 326 4.81 -12.17 -21.76
N GLN A 327 5.29 -11.42 -20.77
CA GLN A 327 6.66 -11.54 -20.30
C GLN A 327 6.78 -12.82 -19.47
N PHE A 328 7.74 -13.68 -19.81
CA PHE A 328 7.96 -14.93 -19.09
C PHE A 328 9.44 -15.32 -19.07
N VAL A 329 9.82 -16.14 -18.10
CA VAL A 329 11.13 -16.77 -17.98
C VAL A 329 10.99 -18.29 -18.02
N LEU A 330 11.80 -18.93 -18.85
CA LEU A 330 11.84 -20.39 -18.96
C LEU A 330 12.83 -20.96 -17.94
N VAL A 331 12.32 -21.70 -16.96
CA VAL A 331 13.10 -22.21 -15.83
C VAL A 331 13.12 -23.74 -15.83
N GLY A 332 14.31 -24.32 -15.91
CA GLY A 332 14.55 -25.75 -15.77
C GLY A 332 14.76 -26.14 -14.31
N ASN A 333 13.87 -26.97 -13.77
CA ASN A 333 13.96 -27.47 -12.40
C ASN A 333 14.52 -28.89 -12.34
N LYS A 334 14.98 -29.29 -11.15
CA LYS A 334 15.61 -30.59 -10.85
C LYS A 334 16.97 -30.77 -11.54
N VAL A 335 17.75 -29.69 -11.58
CA VAL A 335 19.12 -29.74 -12.13
C VAL A 335 20.02 -30.74 -11.39
N ASP A 336 19.68 -31.05 -10.13
CA ASP A 336 20.36 -32.04 -9.30
C ASP A 336 20.10 -33.50 -9.72
N GLU A 337 19.09 -33.75 -10.55
CA GLU A 337 18.70 -35.11 -10.98
C GLU A 337 19.15 -35.43 -12.42
N VAL A 338 19.74 -34.46 -13.15
CA VAL A 338 20.11 -34.59 -14.56
C VAL A 338 21.61 -34.49 -14.79
N ASP A 339 22.07 -35.06 -15.91
CA ASP A 339 23.46 -34.96 -16.33
C ASP A 339 23.86 -33.47 -16.54
N PRO A 340 24.96 -32.97 -15.92
CA PRO A 340 25.43 -31.61 -16.12
C PRO A 340 25.69 -31.24 -17.59
N THR A 341 25.95 -32.23 -18.45
CA THR A 341 26.21 -32.06 -19.88
C THR A 341 24.93 -32.00 -20.73
N LEU A 342 23.75 -32.14 -20.11
CA LEU A 342 22.46 -32.05 -20.80
C LEU A 342 22.34 -30.69 -21.51
N ASN A 343 22.19 -30.74 -22.83
CA ASN A 343 21.89 -29.54 -23.62
C ASN A 343 20.44 -29.12 -23.37
N THR A 344 20.29 -27.96 -22.73
CA THR A 344 18.99 -27.43 -22.30
C THR A 344 18.44 -26.33 -23.21
N GLY A 345 19.04 -26.13 -24.40
CA GLY A 345 18.50 -25.30 -25.48
C GLY A 345 17.99 -23.93 -25.03
N GLU A 346 16.65 -23.76 -25.04
CA GLU A 346 15.91 -22.51 -24.77
C GLU A 346 15.73 -22.18 -23.27
N ILE A 347 16.17 -23.05 -22.34
CA ILE A 347 16.07 -22.81 -20.90
C ILE A 347 17.02 -21.68 -20.48
N GLN A 348 16.46 -20.66 -19.83
CA GLN A 348 17.20 -19.46 -19.43
C GLN A 348 17.85 -19.61 -18.05
N ILE A 349 17.16 -20.29 -17.12
CA ILE A 349 17.62 -20.45 -15.74
C ILE A 349 17.45 -21.91 -15.32
N LYS A 350 18.45 -22.48 -14.63
CA LYS A 350 18.38 -23.82 -14.05
C LYS A 350 18.38 -23.70 -12.53
N ILE A 351 17.54 -24.49 -11.87
CA ILE A 351 17.41 -24.48 -10.41
C ILE A 351 17.23 -25.88 -9.84
N SER A 352 17.49 -26.03 -8.55
CA SER A 352 16.97 -27.13 -7.74
C SER A 352 16.07 -26.59 -6.64
N ALA A 353 14.77 -26.52 -6.92
CA ALA A 353 13.78 -26.05 -5.94
C ALA A 353 13.71 -26.94 -4.67
N LYS A 354 14.08 -28.22 -4.78
CA LYS A 354 14.09 -29.16 -3.65
C LYS A 354 15.27 -28.88 -2.70
N ASN A 355 16.41 -28.50 -3.25
CA ASN A 355 17.64 -28.23 -2.49
C ASN A 355 17.80 -26.73 -2.15
N ASN A 356 16.76 -25.92 -2.39
CA ASN A 356 16.77 -24.45 -2.28
C ASN A 356 17.86 -23.76 -3.13
N ASP A 357 18.32 -24.38 -4.21
CA ASP A 357 19.24 -23.76 -5.15
C ASP A 357 18.45 -22.95 -6.19
N ILE A 358 18.08 -21.73 -5.80
CA ILE A 358 17.23 -20.81 -6.59
C ILE A 358 17.81 -19.40 -6.72
N SER A 359 19.07 -19.18 -6.34
CA SER A 359 19.68 -17.85 -6.28
C SER A 359 19.73 -17.14 -7.64
N ASP A 360 20.01 -17.88 -8.72
CA ASP A 360 20.00 -17.32 -10.08
C ASP A 360 18.60 -16.86 -10.51
N LEU A 361 17.57 -17.59 -10.08
CA LEU A 361 16.19 -17.19 -10.33
C LEU A 361 15.83 -15.92 -9.54
N ILE A 362 16.23 -15.84 -8.27
CA ILE A 362 15.99 -14.63 -7.46
C ILE A 362 16.68 -13.43 -8.09
N LYS A 363 17.96 -13.55 -8.46
CA LYS A 363 18.69 -12.49 -9.14
C LYS A 363 18.01 -12.05 -10.43
N TYR A 364 17.55 -13.00 -11.25
CA TYR A 364 16.79 -12.67 -12.45
C TYR A 364 15.47 -11.94 -12.15
N LEU A 365 14.73 -12.38 -11.13
CA LEU A 365 13.50 -11.74 -10.71
C LEU A 365 13.77 -10.32 -10.21
N GLU A 366 14.86 -10.08 -9.49
CA GLU A 366 15.28 -8.75 -9.07
C GLU A 366 15.59 -7.86 -10.27
N GLU A 367 16.49 -8.30 -11.17
CA GLU A 367 16.90 -7.54 -12.34
C GLU A 367 15.72 -7.25 -13.28
N THR A 368 14.86 -8.24 -13.52
CA THR A 368 13.69 -8.10 -14.39
C THR A 368 12.63 -7.22 -13.76
N SER A 369 12.40 -7.36 -12.46
CA SER A 369 11.51 -6.46 -11.72
C SER A 369 12.03 -5.04 -11.79
N LEU A 370 13.31 -4.81 -11.47
CA LEU A 370 13.97 -3.51 -11.61
C LEU A 370 13.93 -2.98 -13.04
N ALA A 371 14.05 -3.81 -14.07
CA ALA A 371 13.94 -3.40 -15.46
C ALA A 371 12.50 -2.99 -15.82
N ILE A 372 11.49 -3.72 -15.37
CA ILE A 372 10.07 -3.30 -15.46
C ILE A 372 9.89 -1.91 -14.83
N PHE A 373 10.68 -1.57 -13.81
CA PHE A 373 10.70 -0.25 -13.18
C PHE A 373 11.62 0.78 -13.87
N ASN A 374 12.70 0.35 -14.55
CA ASN A 374 13.77 1.19 -15.09
C ASN A 374 13.75 1.40 -16.61
N ASP A 375 12.88 0.75 -17.39
CA ASP A 375 12.90 0.81 -18.87
C ASP A 375 12.59 2.19 -19.49
N GLU A 376 12.45 3.25 -18.67
CA GLU A 376 12.45 4.65 -19.12
C GLU A 376 13.49 5.54 -18.41
N ASN A 377 14.31 4.98 -17.49
CA ASN A 377 15.25 5.73 -16.66
C ASN A 377 16.59 6.08 -17.33
N LYS A 378 16.78 5.79 -18.63
CA LYS A 378 17.99 6.26 -19.34
C LYS A 378 18.01 7.76 -19.65
N GLN A 379 16.99 8.52 -19.26
CA GLN A 379 17.04 9.98 -19.35
C GLN A 379 16.83 10.75 -18.04
N ASP A 380 16.50 10.09 -16.92
CA ASP A 380 16.22 10.79 -15.67
C ASP A 380 16.73 9.99 -14.48
N SER A 381 17.99 10.25 -14.09
CA SER A 381 18.57 9.88 -12.81
C SER A 381 17.85 10.65 -11.69
N ILE A 382 16.72 10.14 -11.20
CA ILE A 382 15.90 10.82 -10.17
C ILE A 382 15.98 10.17 -8.78
N PHE A 383 16.69 9.06 -8.62
CA PHE A 383 16.84 8.39 -7.31
C PHE A 383 18.23 8.54 -6.68
N GLN A 384 19.14 9.27 -7.31
CA GLN A 384 20.38 9.71 -6.70
C GLN A 384 20.45 11.22 -6.80
N GLU A 385 20.45 11.85 -5.63
CA GLU A 385 20.72 13.27 -5.37
C GLU A 385 19.57 14.25 -5.69
N GLU A 386 19.24 15.05 -4.67
CA GLU A 386 18.23 16.12 -4.62
C GLU A 386 16.74 15.74 -4.67
N TRP A 387 16.15 15.31 -3.55
CA TRP A 387 14.76 15.63 -3.11
C TRP A 387 14.56 15.44 -1.61
#